data_AF-A0A2X1MWK5-F1
#
_entry.id   AF-A0A2X1MWK5-F1
#
_cell.length_a   1.000
_cell.length_b   1.000
_cell.length_c   1.000
_cell.angle_alpha   90.00
_cell.angle_beta   90.00
_cell.angle_gamma   90.00
#
_symmetry.space_group_name_H-M   'P 1'
#
loop_
_entity.id
_entity.type
_entity.pdbx_description
1 polymer ?
#
loop_
_entity_poly.entity_id
_entity_poly.type
_entity_poly.pdbx_seq_one_letter_code
_entity_poly.pdbx_strand_id
1 'polypeptide(L)'
;MTFNATLGGDNSPTDKMNVKGDTQGNTRVRVDNIGGVGAQTVNGIELIEVGGNSAGNFALTTGTVEAGAYVYTLAKGKGNDEKNWYLTSKWTA
;
A
#
# COMPACT_ATOMS: atom_id res chain seq x y z
N MET A 1 -12.35 3.62 1.26
CA MET A 1 -11.51 3.78 2.46
C MET A 1 -10.35 4.69 2.11
N THR A 2 -9.91 5.54 3.04
CA THR A 2 -8.84 6.53 2.81
C THR A 2 -7.72 6.33 3.82
N PHE A 3 -6.49 6.43 3.36
CA PHE A 3 -5.25 6.38 4.15
C PHE A 3 -4.48 7.67 3.92
N ASN A 4 -3.88 8.20 4.98
CA ASN A 4 -2.87 9.23 4.89
C ASN A 4 -1.49 8.58 5.01
N ALA A 5 -0.55 9.00 4.16
CA ALA A 5 0.82 8.50 4.23
C ALA A 5 1.83 9.61 3.87
N THR A 6 2.97 9.64 4.55
CA THR A 6 4.13 10.42 4.11
C THR A 6 4.96 9.54 3.17
N LEU A 7 4.63 9.55 1.88
CA LEU A 7 5.19 8.64 0.89
C LEU A 7 6.70 8.81 0.71
N GLY A 8 7.41 7.70 0.90
CA GLY A 8 8.87 7.58 0.93
C GLY A 8 9.29 6.12 0.76
N GLY A 9 10.21 5.63 1.60
CA GLY A 9 10.63 4.21 1.61
C GLY A 9 9.76 3.34 2.51
N ASP A 10 10.12 2.07 2.68
CA ASP A 10 9.33 1.05 3.40
C ASP A 10 8.82 1.46 4.79
N ASN A 11 9.60 2.29 5.52
CA ASN A 11 9.29 2.74 6.87
C ASN A 11 8.44 4.03 6.91
N SER A 12 7.83 4.42 5.79
CA SER A 12 6.99 5.61 5.72
C SER A 12 5.87 5.58 6.76
N PRO A 13 5.68 6.67 7.53
CA PRO A 13 4.48 6.84 8.34
C PRO A 13 3.23 6.76 7.47
N THR A 14 2.30 5.91 7.87
CA THR A 14 1.03 5.71 7.17
C THR A 14 -0.03 5.26 8.14
N ASP A 15 -1.28 5.55 7.82
CA ASP A 15 -2.42 4.83 8.39
C ASP A 15 -2.27 3.33 8.11
N LYS A 16 -2.79 2.49 9.01
CA LYS A 16 -2.81 1.03 8.86
C LYS A 16 -4.18 0.45 9.15
N MET A 17 -4.55 -0.59 8.41
CA MET A 17 -5.73 -1.41 8.67
C MET A 17 -5.28 -2.82 9.06
N ASN A 18 -5.78 -3.32 10.19
CA ASN A 18 -5.53 -4.69 10.63
C ASN A 18 -6.83 -5.50 10.55
N VAL A 19 -6.88 -6.45 9.62
CA VAL A 19 -8.00 -7.38 9.47
C VAL A 19 -7.68 -8.67 10.22
N LYS A 20 -8.39 -8.92 11.31
CA LYS A 20 -8.15 -10.11 12.14
C LYS A 20 -8.62 -11.43 11.52
N GLY A 21 -9.52 -11.38 10.53
CA GLY A 21 -10.09 -12.55 9.86
C GLY A 21 -9.77 -12.59 8.37
N ASP A 22 -10.66 -13.23 7.62
CA ASP A 22 -10.54 -13.39 6.17
C ASP A 22 -11.03 -12.14 5.42
N THR A 23 -10.47 -11.90 4.24
CA THR A 23 -10.99 -10.89 3.29
C THR A 23 -11.54 -11.55 2.03
N GLN A 24 -12.58 -10.97 1.46
CA GLN A 24 -13.19 -11.38 0.18
C GLN A 24 -13.72 -10.15 -0.58
N GLY A 25 -13.97 -10.31 -1.87
CA GLY A 25 -14.49 -9.23 -2.73
C GLY A 25 -13.48 -8.12 -3.01
N ASN A 26 -13.96 -6.97 -3.51
CA ASN A 26 -13.11 -5.89 -4.01
C ASN A 26 -13.27 -4.63 -3.15
N THR A 27 -12.16 -4.03 -2.72
CA THR A 27 -12.15 -2.79 -1.95
C THR A 27 -11.27 -1.74 -2.62
N ARG A 28 -11.80 -0.51 -2.76
CA ARG A 28 -11.03 0.65 -3.24
C ARG A 28 -10.37 1.39 -2.08
N VAL A 29 -9.07 1.60 -2.21
CA VAL A 29 -8.21 2.32 -1.28
C VAL A 29 -7.85 3.66 -1.91
N ARG A 30 -8.06 4.75 -1.20
CA ARG A 30 -7.48 6.06 -1.55
C ARG A 30 -6.30 6.30 -0.63
N VAL A 31 -5.20 6.79 -1.18
CA VAL A 31 -4.02 7.20 -0.41
C VAL A 31 -3.80 8.68 -0.69
N ASP A 32 -3.84 9.50 0.35
CA ASP A 32 -3.49 10.90 0.29
C ASP A 32 -2.04 11.06 0.78
N ASN A 33 -1.17 11.60 -0.08
CA ASN A 33 0.22 11.87 0.28
C ASN A 33 0.32 13.14 1.13
N ILE A 34 0.80 13.01 2.36
CA ILE A 34 0.95 14.10 3.32
C ILE A 34 2.45 14.43 3.47
N GLY A 35 2.93 15.32 2.61
CA GLY A 35 4.30 15.85 2.67
C GLY A 35 5.41 14.86 2.29
N GLY A 36 5.08 13.68 1.76
CA GLY A 36 6.05 12.73 1.26
C GLY A 36 6.72 13.19 -0.02
N VAL A 37 8.04 13.04 -0.09
CA VAL A 37 8.87 13.44 -1.24
C VAL A 37 9.14 12.29 -2.22
N GLY A 38 8.73 11.07 -1.85
CA GLY A 38 8.98 9.86 -2.64
C GLY A 38 10.36 9.27 -2.41
N ALA A 39 10.44 7.94 -2.46
CA ALA A 39 11.68 7.18 -2.50
C ALA A 39 11.42 5.78 -3.07
N GLN A 40 12.49 5.09 -3.47
CA GLN A 40 12.40 3.68 -3.86
C GLN A 40 12.08 2.82 -2.63
N THR A 41 11.03 2.00 -2.72
CA THR A 41 10.73 0.95 -1.73
C THR A 41 11.49 -0.33 -2.08
N VAL A 42 11.84 -1.12 -1.06
CA VAL A 42 12.42 -2.46 -1.22
C VAL A 42 11.33 -3.51 -1.06
N ASN A 43 10.68 -3.54 0.11
CA ASN A 43 9.58 -4.44 0.41
C ASN A 43 8.21 -3.78 0.18
N GLY A 44 8.15 -2.45 0.30
CA GLY A 44 6.92 -1.66 0.20
C GLY A 44 6.46 -1.09 1.54
N ILE A 45 5.56 -0.10 1.47
CA ILE A 45 4.94 0.54 2.62
C ILE A 45 3.65 -0.22 2.96
N GLU A 46 3.62 -0.90 4.10
CA GLU A 46 2.46 -1.71 4.50
C GLU A 46 1.24 -0.84 4.86
N LEU A 47 0.11 -1.11 4.21
CA LEU A 47 -1.18 -0.46 4.53
C LEU A 47 -2.15 -1.40 5.24
N ILE A 48 -2.21 -2.67 4.82
CA ILE A 48 -3.24 -3.61 5.26
C ILE A 48 -2.58 -4.92 5.67
N GLU A 49 -2.77 -5.28 6.93
CA GLU A 49 -2.41 -6.57 7.49
C GLU A 49 -3.63 -7.48 7.51
N VAL A 50 -3.51 -8.72 7.03
CA VAL A 50 -4.60 -9.71 7.04
C VAL A 50 -4.16 -10.96 7.78
N GLY A 51 -4.78 -11.20 8.95
CA GLY A 51 -4.48 -12.36 9.78
C GLY A 51 -5.02 -13.68 9.23
N GLY A 52 -6.16 -13.64 8.52
CA GLY A 52 -6.80 -14.81 7.92
C GLY A 52 -6.36 -15.12 6.49
N ASN A 53 -7.28 -15.68 5.70
CA ASN A 53 -7.12 -15.84 4.26
C ASN A 53 -7.36 -14.51 3.54
N SER A 54 -6.38 -14.01 2.81
CA SER A 54 -6.51 -12.76 2.02
C SER A 54 -7.07 -13.03 0.62
N ALA A 55 -8.28 -13.58 0.51
CA ALA A 55 -8.92 -13.86 -0.78
C ALA A 55 -9.55 -12.62 -1.44
N GLY A 56 -9.66 -11.49 -0.73
CA GLY A 56 -10.12 -10.22 -1.27
C GLY A 56 -9.06 -9.51 -2.10
N ASN A 57 -9.49 -8.53 -2.89
CA ASN A 57 -8.64 -7.68 -3.71
C ASN A 57 -8.75 -6.22 -3.27
N PHE A 58 -7.62 -5.62 -2.91
CA PHE A 58 -7.51 -4.18 -2.67
C PHE A 58 -6.85 -3.51 -3.87
N ALA A 59 -7.40 -2.38 -4.31
CA ALA A 59 -6.83 -1.61 -5.41
C ALA A 59 -6.88 -0.11 -5.09
N LEU A 60 -5.88 0.64 -5.56
CA LEU A 60 -5.94 2.09 -5.48
C LEU A 60 -7.09 2.62 -6.32
N THR A 61 -7.77 3.63 -5.79
CA THR A 61 -8.92 4.26 -6.45
C THR A 61 -8.52 4.85 -7.79
N THR A 62 -7.31 5.38 -7.90
CA THR A 62 -6.74 5.99 -9.10
C THR A 62 -5.79 5.06 -9.86
N GLY A 63 -5.59 3.82 -9.39
CA GLY A 63 -4.57 2.90 -9.90
C GLY A 63 -3.17 3.15 -9.33
N THR A 64 -2.76 4.41 -9.22
CA THR A 64 -1.46 4.85 -8.68
C THR A 64 -1.61 6.04 -7.72
N VAL A 65 -0.57 6.31 -6.93
CA VAL A 65 -0.37 7.56 -6.18
C VAL A 65 1.08 8.03 -6.35
N GLU A 66 1.32 9.32 -6.49
CA GLU A 66 2.62 9.89 -6.82
C GLU A 66 3.23 10.69 -5.66
N ALA A 67 4.55 10.63 -5.53
CA ALA A 67 5.33 11.50 -4.66
C ALA A 67 6.71 11.75 -5.27
N GLY A 68 7.03 13.02 -5.55
CA GLY A 68 8.25 13.38 -6.26
C GLY A 68 8.35 12.66 -7.62
N ALA A 69 9.49 12.01 -7.86
CA ALA A 69 9.75 11.25 -9.09
C ALA A 69 9.29 9.78 -9.02
N TYR A 70 8.47 9.42 -8.04
CA TYR A 70 8.07 8.03 -7.77
C TYR A 70 6.57 7.85 -7.92
N VAL A 71 6.20 6.78 -8.60
CA VAL A 71 4.83 6.29 -8.72
C VAL A 71 4.67 5.05 -7.84
N TYR A 72 3.66 5.05 -6.99
CA TYR A 72 3.33 3.95 -6.08
C TYR A 72 2.07 3.22 -6.55
N THR A 73 2.12 1.90 -6.49
CA THR A 73 0.98 1.00 -6.74
C THR A 73 0.71 0.12 -5.52
N LEU A 74 -0.54 -0.27 -5.31
CA LEU A 74 -0.91 -1.20 -4.25
C LEU A 74 -0.83 -2.65 -4.76
N ALA A 75 -0.10 -3.49 -4.06
CA ALA A 75 0.07 -4.91 -4.38
C ALA A 75 0.16 -5.76 -3.10
N LYS A 76 -0.08 -7.07 -3.24
CA LYS A 76 0.22 -8.02 -2.16
C LYS A 76 1.72 -8.13 -1.93
N GLY A 77 2.09 -8.43 -0.68
CA GLY A 77 3.43 -8.84 -0.32
C GLY A 77 3.84 -10.16 -0.97
N LYS A 78 5.04 -10.63 -0.64
CA LYS A 78 5.60 -11.88 -1.18
C LYS A 78 6.06 -12.79 -0.05
N GLY A 79 6.13 -14.09 -0.31
CA GLY A 79 6.59 -15.07 0.68
C GLY A 79 5.71 -15.04 1.92
N ASN A 80 6.33 -14.87 3.09
CA ASN A 80 5.60 -14.84 4.36
C ASN A 80 4.59 -13.69 4.48
N ASP A 81 4.73 -12.65 3.65
CA ASP A 81 3.90 -11.45 3.68
C ASP A 81 2.81 -11.43 2.58
N GLU A 82 2.58 -12.55 1.89
CA GLU A 82 1.64 -12.64 0.75
C GLU A 82 0.17 -12.34 1.09
N LYS A 83 -0.16 -12.30 2.39
CA LYS A 83 -1.49 -11.93 2.89
C LYS A 83 -1.68 -10.42 3.05
N ASN A 84 -0.58 -9.68 3.19
CA ASN A 84 -0.59 -8.26 3.50
C ASN A 84 -0.47 -7.43 2.22
N TRP A 85 -0.85 -6.16 2.29
CA TRP A 85 -0.89 -5.25 1.15
C TRP A 85 -0.04 -4.00 1.37
N TYR A 86 0.73 -3.68 0.34
CA TYR A 86 1.80 -2.70 0.39
C TYR A 86 1.74 -1.74 -0.80
N LEU A 87 2.10 -0.48 -0.58
CA LEU A 87 2.49 0.42 -1.66
C LEU A 87 3.94 0.11 -2.07
N THR A 88 4.14 -0.20 -3.35
CA THR A 88 5.47 -0.38 -3.94
C THR A 88 5.75 0.74 -4.92
N SER A 89 6.92 1.35 -4.86
CA SER A 89 7.30 2.44 -5.76
C SER A 89 8.15 1.99 -6.94
N LYS A 90 8.01 2.74 -8.03
CA LYS A 90 8.91 2.70 -9.18
C LYS A 90 9.29 4.13 -9.54
N TRP A 91 10.57 4.35 -9.81
CA TRP A 91 11.03 5.61 -10.37
C TRP A 91 10.50 5.79 -11.79
N THR A 92 9.99 6.98 -12.08
CA THR A 92 9.57 7.40 -13.42
C THR A 92 10.50 8.50 -13.92
N ALA A 93 11.20 8.21 -15.01
CA ALA A 93 12.07 9.14 -15.73
C ALA A 93 11.27 10.03 -16.68
#